data_AF-A0A935PTX9-F1
#
_entry.id   AF-A0A935PTX9-F1
#
_cell.length_a   1.000
_cell.length_b   1.000
_cell.length_c   1.000
_cell.angle_alpha   90.00
_cell.angle_beta   90.00
_cell.angle_gamma   90.00
#
_symmetry.space_group_name_H-M   'P 1'
#
loop_
_entity.id
_entity.type
_entity.pdbx_description
1 polymer ?
#
loop_
_entity_poly.entity_id
_entity_poly.type
_entity_poly.pdbx_seq_one_letter_code
_entity_poly.pdbx_strand_id
1 'polypeptide(L)'
;MPGVTGVEFLHEVRKSSPRAMRILLTGYSDLEAMVRSVNESEVYRFVTKPWDIRELPRLIGEAVQIARLAPVVEADAPTVSPALSPLGVPTGSAEVPASRTTRVLLRPDESVLLIEDDEGVRDTVREVLGPAVPIRYAANLAEAVQALAENPASVVISDVRVGKVDVTRLIRLLKAKHPEVVTVVFSGVQDAKVVMDLINQGQVYRFIPKPFKPGFIRLVVDSAIRRHRQLALMPEARKRFGVEAAGEEAEKSLERDVAQSALGLRLAPTAAGVPVAAFGPGTGSEEQGFMQRISGGFRRLFGA
;
A
#
# COMPACT_ATOMS: atom_id res chain seq x y z
N MET A 1 -19.59 -20.03 -5.69
CA MET A 1 -19.90 -21.48 -5.65
C MET A 1 -21.29 -21.62 -5.06
N PRO A 2 -22.01 -22.74 -5.19
CA PRO A 2 -23.28 -22.91 -4.48
C PRO A 2 -23.06 -22.67 -2.97
N GLY A 3 -23.76 -21.70 -2.38
CA GLY A 3 -23.76 -21.42 -0.94
C GLY A 3 -22.60 -20.58 -0.37
N VAL A 4 -21.43 -20.50 -1.03
CA VAL A 4 -20.25 -19.74 -0.51
C VAL A 4 -19.51 -19.02 -1.64
N THR A 5 -19.08 -17.79 -1.39
CA THR A 5 -18.24 -17.01 -2.31
C THR A 5 -16.78 -17.46 -2.27
N GLY A 6 -16.02 -17.19 -3.33
CA GLY A 6 -14.59 -17.53 -3.35
C GLY A 6 -13.80 -16.83 -2.24
N VAL A 7 -14.19 -15.60 -1.89
CA VAL A 7 -13.55 -14.80 -0.83
C VAL A 7 -13.79 -15.42 0.54
N GLU A 8 -15.03 -15.78 0.87
CA GLU A 8 -15.36 -16.43 2.15
C GLU A 8 -14.61 -17.76 2.31
N PHE A 9 -14.53 -18.55 1.24
CA PHE A 9 -13.75 -19.79 1.26
C PHE A 9 -12.26 -19.52 1.53
N LEU A 10 -11.64 -18.55 0.85
CA LEU A 10 -10.22 -18.23 1.05
C LEU A 10 -9.95 -17.64 2.44
N HIS A 11 -10.92 -16.95 3.03
CA HIS A 11 -10.84 -16.47 4.41
C HIS A 11 -10.77 -17.63 5.42
N GLU A 12 -11.60 -18.66 5.24
CA GLU A 12 -11.55 -19.86 6.09
C GLU A 12 -10.26 -20.69 5.86
N VAL A 13 -9.76 -20.73 4.62
CA VAL A 13 -8.45 -21.34 4.32
C VAL A 13 -7.32 -20.60 5.02
N ARG A 14 -7.36 -19.26 5.12
CA ARG A 14 -6.34 -18.50 5.85
C ARG A 14 -6.29 -18.88 7.32
N LYS A 15 -7.44 -19.13 7.96
CA LYS A 15 -7.54 -19.55 9.36
C LYS A 15 -7.05 -20.98 9.58
N SER A 16 -7.56 -21.92 8.78
CA SER A 16 -7.31 -23.35 8.95
C SER A 16 -5.99 -23.83 8.34
N SER A 17 -5.47 -23.11 7.35
CA SER A 17 -4.26 -23.47 6.59
C SER A 17 -3.46 -22.21 6.22
N PRO A 18 -2.89 -21.49 7.22
CA PRO A 18 -2.22 -20.20 6.99
C PRO A 18 -1.01 -20.29 6.06
N ARG A 19 -0.39 -21.49 5.96
CA ARG A 19 0.72 -21.75 5.03
C ARG A 19 0.31 -21.74 3.56
N ALA A 20 -0.95 -22.05 3.24
CA ALA A 20 -1.43 -22.17 1.87
C ALA A 20 -1.37 -20.82 1.15
N MET A 21 -0.80 -20.79 -0.05
CA MET A 21 -0.86 -19.62 -0.92
C MET A 21 -2.23 -19.57 -1.57
N ARG A 22 -2.89 -18.42 -1.50
CA ARG A 22 -4.28 -18.25 -1.95
C ARG A 22 -4.28 -17.51 -3.28
N ILE A 23 -4.81 -18.14 -4.33
CA ILE A 23 -4.95 -17.55 -5.66
C ILE A 23 -6.44 -17.45 -5.96
N LEU A 24 -6.93 -16.27 -6.33
CA LEU A 24 -8.33 -16.07 -6.69
C LEU A 24 -8.47 -15.91 -8.20
N LEU A 25 -9.41 -16.65 -8.79
CA LEU A 25 -9.73 -16.55 -10.22
C LEU A 25 -10.84 -15.52 -10.42
N THR A 26 -10.59 -14.48 -11.22
CA THR A 26 -11.51 -13.35 -11.41
C THR A 26 -11.92 -13.13 -12.86
N GLY A 27 -13.15 -12.64 -13.07
CA GLY A 27 -13.70 -12.23 -14.36
C GLY A 27 -13.96 -10.73 -14.46
N TYR A 28 -13.26 -9.91 -13.65
CA TYR A 28 -13.37 -8.44 -13.58
C TYR A 28 -14.68 -7.85 -13.04
N SER A 29 -15.65 -8.66 -12.61
CA SER A 29 -17.02 -8.15 -12.34
C SER A 29 -17.32 -7.70 -10.90
N ASP A 30 -16.40 -7.87 -9.95
CA ASP A 30 -16.68 -7.60 -8.53
C ASP A 30 -15.49 -6.96 -7.81
N LEU A 31 -15.40 -5.64 -7.94
CA LEU A 31 -14.41 -4.80 -7.26
C LEU A 31 -14.48 -4.96 -5.73
N GLU A 32 -15.68 -5.08 -5.17
CA GLU A 32 -15.88 -5.18 -3.73
C GLU A 32 -15.31 -6.51 -3.21
N ALA A 33 -15.61 -7.62 -3.87
CA ALA A 33 -15.03 -8.91 -3.53
C ALA A 33 -13.49 -8.90 -3.65
N MET A 34 -12.94 -8.17 -4.63
CA MET A 34 -11.49 -8.05 -4.78
C MET A 34 -10.85 -7.33 -3.61
N VAL A 35 -11.38 -6.17 -3.22
CA VAL A 35 -10.93 -5.40 -2.05
C VAL A 35 -11.08 -6.25 -0.77
N ARG A 36 -12.23 -6.91 -0.60
CA ARG A 36 -12.50 -7.78 0.54
C ARG A 36 -11.51 -8.94 0.63
N SER A 37 -11.13 -9.53 -0.49
CA SER A 37 -10.16 -10.62 -0.53
C SER A 37 -8.77 -10.24 -0.01
N VAL A 38 -8.34 -9.00 -0.20
CA VAL A 38 -7.08 -8.50 0.37
C VAL A 38 -7.24 -8.31 1.88
N ASN A 39 -8.30 -7.60 2.28
CA ASN A 39 -8.54 -7.22 3.67
C ASN A 39 -8.78 -8.43 4.59
N GLU A 40 -9.42 -9.49 4.08
CA GLU A 40 -9.87 -10.62 4.88
C GLU A 40 -9.07 -11.90 4.60
N SER A 41 -8.63 -12.10 3.36
CA SER A 41 -8.06 -13.37 2.92
C SER A 41 -6.58 -13.33 2.58
N GLU A 42 -5.92 -12.17 2.54
CA GLU A 42 -4.50 -12.04 2.14
C GLU A 42 -4.20 -12.87 0.88
N VAL A 43 -4.92 -12.57 -0.20
CA VAL A 43 -4.73 -13.24 -1.49
C VAL A 43 -3.33 -12.94 -2.03
N TYR A 44 -2.64 -14.00 -2.50
CA TYR A 44 -1.32 -13.91 -3.11
C TYR A 44 -1.39 -13.33 -4.53
N ARG A 45 -2.30 -13.87 -5.36
CA ARG A 45 -2.47 -13.47 -6.75
C ARG A 45 -3.91 -13.56 -7.23
N PHE A 46 -4.22 -12.69 -8.18
CA PHE A 46 -5.38 -12.80 -9.04
C PHE A 46 -4.99 -13.35 -10.40
N VAL A 47 -5.79 -14.29 -10.89
CA VAL A 47 -5.68 -14.83 -12.25
C VAL A 47 -6.98 -14.51 -12.99
N THR A 48 -6.84 -13.87 -14.14
CA THR A 48 -7.97 -13.46 -14.96
C THR A 48 -8.50 -14.63 -15.77
N LYS A 49 -9.82 -14.68 -15.96
CA LYS A 49 -10.47 -15.65 -16.85
C LYS A 49 -10.70 -15.04 -18.23
N PRO A 50 -10.50 -15.79 -19.33
CA PRO A 50 -9.87 -17.11 -19.37
C PRO A 50 -8.38 -17.04 -19.02
N TRP A 51 -7.85 -18.05 -18.33
CA TRP A 51 -6.45 -18.08 -17.91
C TRP A 51 -5.54 -18.58 -19.04
N ASP A 52 -4.28 -18.13 -19.06
CA ASP A 52 -3.26 -18.72 -19.92
C ASP A 52 -2.84 -20.10 -19.36
N ILE A 53 -3.02 -21.13 -20.18
CA ILE A 53 -2.70 -22.53 -19.86
C ILE A 53 -1.21 -22.78 -19.60
N ARG A 54 -0.33 -21.89 -20.03
CA ARG A 54 1.12 -21.94 -19.81
C ARG A 54 1.53 -21.18 -18.56
N GLU A 55 0.85 -20.09 -18.24
CA GLU A 55 1.19 -19.26 -17.08
C GLU A 55 0.65 -19.82 -15.77
N LEU A 56 -0.57 -20.39 -15.79
CA LEU A 56 -1.20 -20.90 -14.57
C LEU A 56 -0.38 -22.01 -13.89
N PRO A 57 0.15 -23.03 -14.59
CA PRO A 57 1.02 -24.04 -13.97
C PRO A 57 2.30 -23.43 -13.37
N ARG A 58 2.90 -22.43 -14.04
CA ARG A 58 4.10 -21.73 -13.55
C ARG A 58 3.80 -21.02 -12.23
N LEU A 59 2.70 -20.27 -12.18
CA LEU A 59 2.24 -19.55 -10.99
C LEU A 59 1.94 -20.52 -9.83
N ILE A 60 1.27 -21.63 -10.10
CA ILE A 60 0.98 -22.65 -9.07
C ILE A 60 2.29 -23.26 -8.55
N GLY A 61 3.23 -23.59 -9.43
CA GLY A 61 4.54 -24.13 -9.04
C GLY A 61 5.30 -23.18 -8.11
N GLU A 62 5.35 -21.89 -8.46
CA GLU A 62 5.95 -20.84 -7.64
C GLU A 62 5.25 -20.73 -6.27
N ALA A 63 3.92 -20.69 -6.26
CA ALA A 63 3.13 -20.62 -5.03
C ALA A 63 3.37 -21.83 -4.10
N VAL A 64 3.50 -23.04 -4.66
CA VAL A 64 3.81 -24.26 -3.89
C VAL A 64 5.22 -24.19 -3.29
N GLN A 65 6.21 -23.74 -4.05
CA GLN A 65 7.56 -23.57 -3.54
C GLN A 65 7.61 -22.58 -2.38
N ILE A 66 6.96 -21.42 -2.53
CA ILE A 66 6.83 -20.42 -1.48
C ILE A 66 6.14 -21.01 -0.24
N ALA A 67 5.02 -21.73 -0.41
CA ALA A 67 4.29 -22.35 0.69
C ALA A 67 5.15 -23.32 1.52
N ARG A 68 6.07 -24.03 0.85
CA ARG A 68 6.98 -24.99 1.48
C ARG A 68 8.14 -24.30 2.20
N LEU A 69 8.78 -23.33 1.54
CA LEU A 69 10.07 -22.80 1.97
C LEU A 69 9.96 -21.55 2.85
N ALA A 70 9.02 -20.66 2.56
CA ALA A 70 8.93 -19.39 3.26
C ALA A 70 8.14 -19.52 4.57
N PRO A 71 8.65 -18.98 5.69
CA PRO A 71 7.92 -18.98 6.96
C PRO A 71 6.64 -18.15 6.84
N VAL A 72 5.59 -18.56 7.56
CA VAL A 72 4.37 -17.77 7.67
C VAL A 72 4.68 -16.60 8.59
N VAL A 73 4.32 -15.40 8.16
CA VAL A 73 4.28 -14.27 9.08
C VAL A 73 2.97 -14.37 9.84
N GLU A 74 3.04 -14.51 11.16
CA GLU A 74 1.86 -14.62 11.99
C GLU A 74 0.93 -13.42 11.73
N ALA A 75 -0.34 -13.73 11.48
CA ALA A 75 -1.34 -12.70 11.28
C ALA A 75 -1.54 -11.96 12.60
N ASP A 76 -1.07 -10.72 12.68
CA ASP A 76 -1.70 -9.71 13.54
C ASP A 76 -3.08 -9.42 12.96
N ALA A 77 -4.04 -10.32 13.16
CA ALA A 77 -5.41 -10.04 12.79
C ALA A 77 -5.99 -9.09 13.83
N PRO A 78 -6.29 -7.81 13.51
CA PRO A 78 -7.46 -7.23 14.13
C PRO A 78 -8.65 -8.01 13.59
N THR A 79 -9.24 -8.86 14.42
CA THR A 79 -10.48 -9.61 14.13
C THR A 79 -11.71 -8.71 13.97
N VAL A 80 -11.51 -7.39 13.87
CA VAL A 80 -12.55 -6.40 13.65
C VAL A 80 -12.50 -5.98 12.18
N SER A 81 -12.99 -6.84 11.29
CA SER A 81 -13.64 -6.32 10.09
C SER A 81 -14.96 -5.72 10.57
N PRO A 82 -15.15 -4.39 10.60
CA PRO A 82 -16.49 -3.87 10.79
C PRO A 82 -17.33 -4.47 9.65
N ALA A 83 -18.42 -5.15 9.99
CA ALA A 83 -19.36 -5.65 8.98
C ALA A 83 -19.73 -4.47 8.08
N LEU A 84 -19.23 -4.48 6.84
CA LEU A 84 -19.64 -3.51 5.83
C LEU A 84 -20.99 -4.00 5.32
N SER A 85 -22.05 -3.21 5.48
CA SER A 85 -23.31 -3.48 4.78
C SER A 85 -23.14 -3.30 3.27
N PRO A 86 -24.03 -3.88 2.45
CA PRO A 86 -24.03 -3.77 0.98
C PRO A 86 -24.14 -2.34 0.40
N LEU A 87 -24.14 -1.31 1.24
CA LEU A 87 -24.19 0.12 0.86
C LEU A 87 -22.98 0.92 1.38
N GLY A 88 -21.91 0.26 1.86
CA GLY A 88 -20.72 0.94 2.37
C GLY A 88 -20.93 1.68 3.71
N VAL A 89 -22.09 1.50 4.35
CA VAL A 89 -22.37 2.01 5.69
C VAL A 89 -22.08 0.89 6.70
N PRO A 90 -21.20 1.09 7.69
CA PRO A 90 -20.98 0.08 8.73
C PRO A 90 -22.23 -0.03 9.61
N THR A 91 -22.92 -1.16 9.53
CA THR A 91 -24.01 -1.50 10.46
C THR A 91 -23.41 -2.17 11.69
N GLY A 92 -23.77 -1.65 12.85
CA GLY A 92 -23.36 -2.19 14.14
C GLY A 92 -22.34 -1.31 14.85
N SER A 93 -22.71 -0.93 16.07
CA SER A 93 -21.86 -0.54 17.17
C SER A 93 -20.91 -1.70 17.52
N ALA A 94 -19.89 -1.93 16.68
CA ALA A 94 -18.74 -2.70 17.09
C ALA A 94 -17.98 -1.85 18.11
N GLU A 95 -18.37 -1.97 19.38
CA GLU A 95 -17.51 -1.60 20.49
C GLU A 95 -16.16 -2.26 20.26
N VAL A 96 -15.13 -1.44 20.11
CA VAL A 96 -13.75 -1.88 20.06
C VAL A 96 -13.48 -2.58 21.40
N PRO A 97 -13.22 -3.90 21.45
CA PRO A 97 -12.98 -4.55 22.73
C PRO A 97 -11.72 -3.94 23.34
N ALA A 98 -11.84 -3.43 24.57
CA ALA A 98 -10.78 -2.73 25.30
C ALA A 98 -9.63 -3.65 25.78
N SER A 99 -9.42 -4.83 25.17
CA SER A 99 -8.48 -5.82 25.67
C SER A 99 -7.35 -6.09 24.67
N ARG A 100 -6.21 -5.44 24.94
CA ARG A 100 -4.85 -5.64 24.37
C ARG A 100 -4.54 -5.13 22.95
N THR A 101 -4.95 -3.92 22.58
CA THR A 101 -4.21 -3.16 21.56
C THR A 101 -3.12 -2.34 22.26
N THR A 102 -1.95 -2.96 22.52
CA THR A 102 -0.74 -2.18 22.82
C THR A 102 -0.50 -1.26 21.63
N ARG A 103 -0.87 0.01 21.77
CA ARG A 103 -0.58 1.07 20.80
C ARG A 103 0.88 0.96 20.42
N VAL A 104 1.16 0.91 19.12
CA VAL A 104 2.55 0.81 18.66
C VAL A 104 3.19 2.19 18.80
N LEU A 105 4.34 2.23 19.49
CA LEU A 105 5.27 3.35 19.41
C LEU A 105 6.25 3.04 18.28
N LEU A 106 6.51 4.02 17.42
CA LEU A 106 7.55 3.90 16.40
C LEU A 106 8.92 3.79 17.06
N ARG A 107 9.76 2.91 16.54
CA ARG A 107 11.18 2.89 16.84
C ARG A 107 11.88 4.03 16.07
N PRO A 108 13.07 4.49 16.50
CA PRO A 108 13.76 5.61 15.84
C PRO A 108 14.06 5.39 14.35
N ASP A 109 14.19 4.13 13.93
CA ASP A 109 14.44 3.69 12.56
C ASP A 109 13.16 3.48 11.73
N GLU A 110 11.98 3.62 12.34
CA GLU A 110 10.71 3.40 11.68
C GLU A 110 10.05 4.72 11.27
N SER A 111 9.46 4.73 10.07
CA SER A 111 8.74 5.90 9.59
C SER A 111 7.46 5.55 8.83
N VAL A 112 6.45 6.41 8.98
CA VAL A 112 5.19 6.34 8.22
C VAL A 112 5.17 7.50 7.24
N LEU A 113 4.97 7.19 5.95
CA LEU A 113 4.77 8.18 4.90
C LEU A 113 3.31 8.16 4.43
N LEU A 114 2.66 9.32 4.42
CA LEU A 114 1.34 9.53 3.86
C LEU A 114 1.45 10.30 2.54
N ILE A 115 0.94 9.73 1.45
CA ILE A 115 0.87 10.34 0.12
C ILE A 115 -0.60 10.67 -0.18
N GLU A 116 -0.96 11.94 -0.02
CA GLU A 116 -2.36 12.42 -0.08
C GLU A 116 -2.38 13.95 -0.29
N ASP A 117 -3.12 14.41 -1.31
CA ASP A 117 -3.29 15.84 -1.60
C ASP A 117 -4.39 16.50 -0.76
N ASP A 118 -5.38 15.74 -0.27
CA ASP A 118 -6.47 16.29 0.54
C ASP A 118 -6.01 16.64 1.97
N GLU A 119 -6.05 17.94 2.31
CA GLU A 119 -5.68 18.47 3.63
C GLU A 119 -6.53 17.91 4.76
N GLY A 120 -7.84 17.75 4.55
CA GLY A 120 -8.76 17.23 5.56
C GLY A 120 -8.46 15.77 5.91
N VAL A 121 -8.12 14.95 4.91
CA VAL A 121 -7.65 13.58 5.13
C VAL A 121 -6.32 13.59 5.89
N ARG A 122 -5.35 14.43 5.51
CA ARG A 122 -4.07 14.53 6.21
C ARG A 122 -4.24 14.90 7.68
N ASP A 123 -5.09 15.88 7.96
CA ASP A 123 -5.35 16.35 9.32
C ASP A 123 -6.05 15.28 10.15
N THR A 124 -7.05 14.60 9.58
CA THR A 124 -7.74 13.49 10.24
C THR A 124 -6.75 12.36 10.58
N VAL A 125 -5.91 11.96 9.63
CA VAL A 125 -4.92 10.89 9.87
C VAL A 125 -3.91 11.32 10.95
N ARG A 126 -3.47 12.59 10.94
CA ARG A 126 -2.57 13.15 11.96
C ARG A 126 -3.19 13.11 13.36
N GLU A 127 -4.43 13.56 13.49
CA GLU A 127 -5.16 13.59 14.75
C GLU A 127 -5.33 12.18 15.33
N VAL A 128 -5.71 11.23 14.49
CA VAL A 128 -6.00 9.84 14.88
C VAL A 128 -4.75 9.09 15.35
N LEU A 129 -3.63 9.28 14.65
CA LEU A 129 -2.39 8.61 14.99
C LEU A 129 -1.69 9.31 16.17
N GLY A 130 -1.84 10.63 16.25
CA GLY A 130 -1.28 11.46 17.31
C GLY A 130 0.25 11.49 17.31
N PRO A 131 0.87 12.08 18.33
CA PRO A 131 2.33 12.27 18.39
C PRO A 131 3.12 10.97 18.54
N ALA A 132 2.47 9.87 18.89
CA ALA A 132 3.09 8.54 19.06
C ALA A 132 3.58 7.93 17.73
N VAL A 133 2.99 8.36 16.61
CA VAL A 133 3.32 7.88 15.26
C VAL A 133 3.48 9.12 14.37
N PRO A 134 4.64 9.81 14.43
CA PRO A 134 4.90 10.93 13.53
C PRO A 134 4.80 10.48 12.07
N ILE A 135 4.09 11.26 11.27
CA ILE A 135 3.81 10.99 9.87
C ILE A 135 4.57 12.00 9.02
N ARG A 136 5.30 11.50 8.03
CA ARG A 136 5.82 12.33 6.94
C ARG A 136 4.76 12.45 5.86
N TYR A 137 4.64 13.63 5.26
CA TYR A 137 3.60 13.92 4.28
C TYR A 137 4.23 14.20 2.92
N ALA A 138 3.55 13.73 1.88
CA ALA A 138 3.80 14.11 0.50
C ALA A 138 2.46 14.44 -0.16
N ALA A 139 2.32 15.67 -0.65
CA ALA A 139 1.12 16.13 -1.34
C ALA A 139 1.10 15.76 -2.83
N ASN A 140 2.17 15.14 -3.34
CA ASN A 140 2.32 14.73 -4.73
C ASN A 140 3.43 13.67 -4.88
N LEU A 141 3.59 13.17 -6.11
CA LEU A 141 4.51 12.08 -6.41
C LEU A 141 6.00 12.48 -6.26
N ALA A 142 6.35 13.72 -6.62
CA ALA A 142 7.72 14.22 -6.50
C ALA A 142 8.16 14.30 -5.03
N GLU A 143 7.32 14.87 -4.16
CA GLU A 143 7.54 14.88 -2.72
C GLU A 143 7.62 13.48 -2.13
N ALA A 144 6.80 12.54 -2.62
CA ALA A 144 6.81 11.17 -2.14
C ALA A 144 8.14 10.47 -2.44
N VAL A 145 8.65 10.59 -3.67
CA VAL A 145 9.95 10.04 -4.06
C VAL A 145 11.07 10.69 -3.28
N GLN A 146 11.03 12.01 -3.10
CA GLN A 146 12.03 12.72 -2.30
C GLN A 146 12.02 12.22 -0.84
N ALA A 147 10.85 12.15 -0.20
CA ALA A 147 10.71 11.69 1.16
C ALA A 147 11.24 10.26 1.33
N LEU A 148 10.88 9.34 0.44
CA LEU A 148 11.39 7.97 0.45
C LEU A 148 12.92 7.92 0.30
N ALA A 149 13.49 8.79 -0.54
CA ALA A 149 14.92 8.81 -0.84
C ALA A 149 15.78 9.45 0.26
N GLU A 150 15.20 10.31 1.09
CA GLU A 150 15.84 10.92 2.26
C GLU A 150 15.84 9.95 3.45
N ASN A 151 14.74 9.24 3.67
CA ASN A 151 14.63 8.24 4.73
C ASN A 151 13.65 7.14 4.28
N PRO A 152 14.04 5.85 4.29
CA PRO A 152 13.14 4.75 3.97
C PRO A 152 11.87 4.76 4.84
N ALA A 153 10.74 4.36 4.25
CA ALA A 153 9.48 4.21 4.95
C ALA A 153 9.28 2.77 5.44
N SER A 154 8.82 2.61 6.67
CA SER A 154 8.32 1.32 7.18
C SER A 154 6.93 1.02 6.64
N VAL A 155 6.09 2.05 6.63
CA VAL A 155 4.71 2.00 6.13
C VAL A 155 4.48 3.16 5.18
N VAL A 156 3.93 2.87 4.01
CA VAL A 156 3.42 3.88 3.07
C VAL A 156 1.90 3.77 3.04
N ILE A 157 1.23 4.89 3.31
CA ILE A 157 -0.21 5.05 3.18
C ILE A 157 -0.43 5.98 2.00
N SER A 158 -1.28 5.59 1.05
CA SER A 158 -1.48 6.38 -0.16
C SER A 158 -2.90 6.28 -0.67
N ASP A 159 -3.43 7.33 -1.27
CA ASP A 159 -4.49 7.16 -2.27
C ASP A 159 -3.88 6.56 -3.56
N VAL A 160 -4.70 5.95 -4.42
CA VAL A 160 -4.25 5.45 -5.73
C VAL A 160 -3.89 6.59 -6.68
N ARG A 161 -4.41 7.79 -6.45
CA ARG A 161 -4.10 9.00 -7.21
C ARG A 161 -3.92 10.18 -6.28
N VAL A 162 -3.01 11.07 -6.67
CA VAL A 162 -2.84 12.37 -6.02
C VAL A 162 -2.85 13.43 -7.12
N GLY A 163 -3.79 14.36 -7.03
CA GLY A 163 -4.18 15.22 -8.15
C GLY A 163 -4.57 14.39 -9.38
N LYS A 164 -3.78 14.51 -10.47
CA LYS A 164 -3.99 13.76 -11.72
C LYS A 164 -3.00 12.61 -11.93
N VAL A 165 -2.12 12.37 -10.96
CA VAL A 165 -1.00 11.44 -11.09
C VAL A 165 -1.34 10.10 -10.43
N ASP A 166 -0.98 9.01 -11.10
CA ASP A 166 -1.18 7.64 -10.62
C ASP A 166 -0.04 7.21 -9.69
N VAL A 167 -0.32 7.06 -8.40
CA VAL A 167 0.67 6.67 -7.38
C VAL A 167 0.90 5.15 -7.37
N THR A 168 0.02 4.36 -8.00
CA THR A 168 0.14 2.90 -7.98
C THR A 168 1.43 2.40 -8.64
N ARG A 169 1.98 3.16 -9.60
CA ARG A 169 3.29 2.90 -10.21
C ARG A 169 4.42 2.95 -9.19
N LEU A 170 4.41 3.95 -8.30
CA LEU A 170 5.37 4.06 -7.20
C LEU A 170 5.23 2.88 -6.25
N ILE A 171 3.99 2.53 -5.87
CA ILE A 171 3.71 1.40 -4.96
C ILE A 171 4.29 0.09 -5.52
N ARG A 172 4.05 -0.18 -6.81
CA ARG A 172 4.56 -1.38 -7.49
C ARG A 172 6.08 -1.44 -7.50
N LEU A 173 6.74 -0.34 -7.86
CA LEU A 173 8.18 -0.27 -7.93
C LEU A 173 8.83 -0.37 -6.54
N LEU A 174 8.25 0.35 -5.57
CA LEU A 174 8.66 0.29 -4.17
C LEU A 174 8.58 -1.14 -3.64
N LYS A 175 7.50 -1.87 -3.94
CA LYS A 175 7.35 -3.25 -3.48
C LYS A 175 8.35 -4.21 -4.14
N ALA A 176 8.67 -3.99 -5.41
CA ALA A 176 9.66 -4.81 -6.12
C ALA A 176 11.07 -4.65 -5.54
N LYS A 177 11.46 -3.44 -5.14
CA LYS A 177 12.82 -3.13 -4.65
C LYS A 177 12.95 -3.21 -3.13
N HIS A 178 11.88 -2.89 -2.39
CA HIS A 178 11.84 -2.85 -0.92
C HIS A 178 10.64 -3.67 -0.38
N PRO A 179 10.68 -5.00 -0.48
CA PRO A 179 9.54 -5.88 -0.16
C PRO A 179 9.14 -5.90 1.33
N GLU A 180 9.99 -5.41 2.23
CA GLU A 180 9.67 -5.20 3.65
C GLU A 180 8.78 -3.99 3.91
N VAL A 181 8.68 -3.04 2.97
CA VAL A 181 7.80 -1.88 3.11
C VAL A 181 6.35 -2.35 2.99
N VAL A 182 5.54 -1.94 3.97
CA VAL A 182 4.12 -2.29 4.05
C VAL A 182 3.31 -1.15 3.46
N THR A 183 2.52 -1.47 2.43
CA THR A 183 1.73 -0.48 1.68
C THR A 183 0.26 -0.61 2.04
N VAL A 184 -0.36 0.51 2.42
CA VAL A 184 -1.78 0.63 2.73
C VAL A 184 -2.37 1.62 1.74
N VAL A 185 -3.50 1.27 1.14
CA VAL A 185 -4.14 2.10 0.11
C VAL A 185 -5.49 2.59 0.59
N PHE A 186 -5.77 3.89 0.47
CA PHE A 186 -7.14 4.37 0.62
C PHE A 186 -7.98 3.93 -0.58
N SER A 187 -9.14 3.37 -0.29
CA SER A 187 -10.04 2.79 -1.27
C SER A 187 -11.08 3.81 -1.69
N GLY A 188 -10.82 4.42 -2.85
CA GLY A 188 -11.79 5.05 -3.75
C GLY A 188 -11.63 4.51 -5.19
N VAL A 189 -10.99 3.35 -5.34
CA VAL A 189 -10.67 2.75 -6.64
C VAL A 189 -11.96 2.36 -7.34
N GLN A 190 -12.15 2.83 -8.57
CA GLN A 190 -13.35 2.50 -9.38
C GLN A 190 -13.06 1.45 -10.45
N ASP A 191 -11.79 1.06 -10.60
CA ASP A 191 -11.32 0.16 -11.63
C ASP A 191 -10.78 -1.14 -11.01
N ALA A 192 -11.43 -2.25 -11.33
CA ALA A 192 -11.00 -3.58 -10.92
C ALA A 192 -9.56 -3.88 -11.37
N LYS A 193 -9.14 -3.38 -12.54
CA LYS A 193 -7.78 -3.56 -13.04
C LYS A 193 -6.74 -2.94 -12.09
N VAL A 194 -7.00 -1.75 -11.58
CA VAL A 194 -6.10 -1.07 -10.62
C VAL A 194 -5.95 -1.90 -9.34
N VAL A 195 -7.04 -2.45 -8.82
CA VAL A 195 -6.98 -3.34 -7.64
C VAL A 195 -6.20 -4.62 -7.95
N MET A 196 -6.39 -5.19 -9.15
CA MET A 196 -5.61 -6.34 -9.63
C MET A 196 -4.11 -6.05 -9.65
N ASP A 197 -3.71 -4.94 -10.28
CA ASP A 197 -2.31 -4.53 -10.38
C ASP A 197 -1.71 -4.30 -8.98
N LEU A 198 -2.47 -3.69 -8.06
CA LEU A 198 -2.04 -3.47 -6.68
C LEU A 198 -1.86 -4.76 -5.87
N ILE A 199 -2.53 -5.85 -6.24
CA ILE A 199 -2.38 -7.15 -5.59
C ILE A 199 -1.24 -7.94 -6.22
N ASN A 200 -1.23 -8.02 -7.55
CA ASN A 200 -0.24 -8.82 -8.26
C ASN A 200 1.15 -8.19 -8.27
N GLN A 201 1.21 -6.85 -8.36
CA GLN A 201 2.45 -6.10 -8.55
C GLN A 201 2.75 -5.13 -7.40
N GLY A 202 1.73 -4.72 -6.62
CA GLY A 202 1.90 -3.83 -5.47
C GLY A 202 1.94 -4.52 -4.10
N GLN A 203 1.42 -5.75 -4.00
CA GLN A 203 1.18 -6.49 -2.75
C GLN A 203 0.67 -5.59 -1.61
N VAL A 204 -0.39 -4.85 -1.89
CA VAL A 204 -1.05 -3.99 -0.90
C VAL A 204 -1.47 -4.83 0.30
N TYR A 205 -1.06 -4.37 1.48
CA TYR A 205 -1.36 -5.04 2.73
C TYR A 205 -2.83 -4.88 3.11
N ARG A 206 -3.36 -3.67 2.96
CA ARG A 206 -4.77 -3.41 3.26
C ARG A 206 -5.32 -2.20 2.50
N PHE A 207 -6.62 -2.28 2.20
CA PHE A 207 -7.40 -1.17 1.69
C PHE A 207 -8.23 -0.54 2.81
N ILE A 208 -8.19 0.78 2.92
CA ILE A 208 -9.01 1.57 3.86
C ILE A 208 -10.15 2.24 3.08
N PRO A 209 -11.42 1.83 3.22
CA PRO A 209 -12.53 2.45 2.50
C PRO A 209 -12.69 3.92 2.89
N LYS A 210 -12.91 4.79 1.90
CA LYS A 210 -13.36 6.16 2.10
C LYS A 210 -14.90 6.19 2.00
N PRO A 211 -15.64 6.87 2.91
CA PRO A 211 -15.16 7.51 4.13
C PRO A 211 -14.72 6.47 5.19
N PHE A 212 -13.70 6.80 5.98
CA PHE A 212 -13.16 5.91 7.01
C PHE A 212 -13.55 6.36 8.43
N LYS A 213 -13.62 5.39 9.34
CA LYS A 213 -13.71 5.68 10.78
C LYS A 213 -12.31 5.92 11.36
N PRO A 214 -12.12 6.96 12.20
CA PRO A 214 -10.86 7.25 12.90
C PRO A 214 -10.18 6.02 13.52
N GLY A 215 -10.90 5.24 14.34
CA GLY A 215 -10.33 4.07 15.01
C GLY A 215 -9.80 2.98 14.05
N PHE A 216 -10.34 2.90 12.83
CA PHE A 216 -9.90 1.93 11.84
C PHE A 216 -8.52 2.28 11.27
N ILE A 217 -8.23 3.56 11.00
CA ILE A 217 -6.89 3.99 10.54
C ILE A 217 -5.83 3.58 11.56
N ARG A 218 -6.06 3.88 12.84
CA ARG A 218 -5.11 3.54 13.90
C ARG A 218 -4.82 2.04 13.94
N LEU A 219 -5.86 1.23 13.87
CA LEU A 219 -5.76 -0.23 13.87
C LEU A 219 -4.95 -0.75 12.69
N VAL A 220 -5.20 -0.23 11.48
CA VAL A 220 -4.51 -0.63 10.26
C VAL A 220 -3.04 -0.24 10.33
N VAL A 221 -2.72 0.98 10.76
CA VAL A 221 -1.34 1.47 10.86
C VAL A 221 -0.55 0.70 11.91
N ASP A 222 -1.11 0.50 13.10
CA ASP A 222 -0.45 -0.29 14.16
C ASP A 222 -0.15 -1.72 13.66
N SER A 223 -1.08 -2.32 12.92
CA SER A 223 -0.89 -3.66 12.32
C SER A 223 0.16 -3.64 11.20
N ALA A 224 0.19 -2.59 10.38
CA ALA A 224 1.15 -2.42 9.30
C ALA A 224 2.59 -2.26 9.83
N ILE A 225 2.78 -1.53 10.94
CA ILE A 225 4.10 -1.38 11.57
C ILE A 225 4.60 -2.71 12.11
N ARG A 226 3.75 -3.48 12.82
CA ARG A 226 4.14 -4.82 13.30
C ARG A 226 4.47 -5.76 12.14
N ARG A 227 3.68 -5.69 11.06
CA ARG A 227 3.93 -6.43 9.83
C ARG A 227 5.29 -6.07 9.20
N HIS A 228 5.63 -4.79 9.15
CA HIS A 228 6.93 -4.31 8.69
C HIS A 228 8.06 -4.89 9.55
N ARG A 229 7.95 -4.82 10.88
CA ARG A 229 8.95 -5.40 11.80
C ARG A 229 9.17 -6.89 11.53
N GLN A 230 8.11 -7.65 11.34
CA GLN A 230 8.22 -9.09 11.03
C GLN A 230 8.93 -9.33 9.69
N LEU A 231 8.62 -8.56 8.65
CA LEU A 231 9.28 -8.68 7.35
C LEU A 231 10.75 -8.23 7.39
N ALA A 232 11.05 -7.19 8.16
CA ALA A 232 12.41 -6.72 8.39
C ALA A 232 13.24 -7.81 9.08
N LEU A 233 12.71 -8.44 10.13
CA LEU A 233 13.35 -9.50 10.90
C LEU A 233 13.43 -10.85 10.16
N MET A 234 12.50 -11.13 9.25
CA MET A 234 12.42 -12.41 8.53
C MET A 234 12.49 -12.20 7.00
N PRO A 235 13.68 -11.99 6.42
CA PRO A 235 13.84 -11.80 4.98
C PRO A 235 13.26 -12.95 4.14
N GLU A 236 13.38 -14.19 4.61
CA GLU A 236 12.81 -15.36 3.93
C GLU A 236 11.28 -15.30 3.81
N ALA A 237 10.61 -14.64 4.75
CA ALA A 237 9.17 -14.46 4.73
C ALA A 237 8.71 -13.52 3.60
N ARG A 238 9.60 -12.61 3.13
CA ARG A 238 9.31 -11.66 2.05
C ARG A 238 8.95 -12.36 0.74
N LYS A 239 9.46 -13.58 0.52
CA LYS A 239 9.11 -14.42 -0.64
C LYS A 239 7.60 -14.71 -0.75
N ARG A 240 6.86 -14.72 0.37
CA ARG A 240 5.38 -14.85 0.36
C ARG A 240 4.66 -13.65 -0.23
N PHE A 241 5.34 -12.51 -0.29
CA PHE A 241 4.83 -11.22 -0.76
C PHE A 241 5.63 -10.75 -1.99
N GLY A 242 6.26 -11.70 -2.69
CA GLY A 242 6.87 -11.42 -3.99
C GLY A 242 5.83 -10.85 -4.95
N VAL A 243 6.26 -9.95 -5.81
CA VAL A 243 5.42 -9.29 -6.82
C VAL A 243 5.79 -9.78 -8.21
N GLU A 244 4.84 -9.73 -9.14
CA GLU A 244 5.16 -9.84 -10.55
C GLU A 244 6.08 -8.69 -10.96
N ALA A 245 7.07 -8.98 -11.80
CA ALA A 245 8.03 -7.97 -12.22
C ALA A 245 7.31 -6.78 -12.87
N ALA A 246 7.53 -5.59 -12.31
CA ALA A 246 7.23 -4.36 -13.02
C ALA A 246 8.27 -4.23 -14.14
N GLY A 247 7.85 -4.32 -15.40
CA GLY A 247 8.76 -4.17 -16.53
C GLY A 247 9.41 -2.79 -16.59
N GLU A 248 10.50 -2.64 -17.35
CA GLU A 248 11.25 -1.38 -17.50
C GLU A 248 10.38 -0.17 -17.91
N GLU A 249 9.27 -0.41 -18.61
CA GLU A 249 8.32 0.65 -18.99
C GLU A 249 7.66 1.31 -17.77
N ALA A 250 7.46 0.57 -16.68
CA ALA A 250 6.88 1.10 -15.45
C ALA A 250 7.84 2.08 -14.74
N GLU A 251 9.14 1.77 -14.71
CA GLU A 251 10.17 2.66 -14.16
C GLU A 251 10.25 3.95 -14.97
N LYS A 252 10.37 3.85 -16.31
CA LYS A 252 10.41 5.03 -17.21
C LYS A 252 9.15 5.88 -17.13
N SER A 253 7.98 5.26 -17.04
CA SER A 253 6.72 5.99 -16.88
C SER A 253 6.66 6.72 -15.55
N LEU A 254 7.13 6.09 -14.47
CA LEU A 254 7.20 6.73 -13.16
C LEU A 254 8.17 7.92 -13.15
N GLU A 255 9.34 7.81 -13.78
CA GLU A 255 10.28 8.94 -13.92
C GLU A 255 9.63 10.14 -14.60
N ARG A 256 8.84 9.91 -15.67
CA ARG A 256 8.10 10.96 -16.37
C ARG A 256 7.05 11.61 -15.46
N ASP A 257 6.29 10.80 -14.73
CA ASP A 257 5.26 11.30 -13.80
C ASP A 257 5.87 12.14 -12.67
N VAL A 258 7.00 11.68 -12.12
CA VAL A 258 7.76 12.40 -11.08
C VAL A 258 8.24 13.75 -11.62
N ALA A 259 8.81 13.78 -12.82
CA ALA A 259 9.26 15.01 -13.46
C ALA A 259 8.10 15.98 -13.73
N GLN A 260 6.96 15.47 -14.19
CA GLN A 260 5.77 16.30 -14.44
C GLN A 260 5.18 16.86 -13.12
N SER A 261 5.15 16.05 -12.07
CA SER A 261 4.72 16.46 -10.72
C SER A 261 5.64 17.56 -10.16
N ALA A 262 6.95 17.43 -10.33
CA ALA A 262 7.93 18.43 -9.92
C ALA A 262 7.74 19.76 -10.67
N LEU A 263 7.41 19.72 -11.96
CA LEU A 263 7.09 20.91 -12.76
C LEU A 263 5.76 21.56 -12.35
N GLY A 264 4.77 20.79 -11.90
CA GLY A 264 3.47 21.31 -11.44
C GLY A 264 3.57 22.14 -10.16
N LEU A 265 4.48 21.78 -9.23
CA LEU A 265 4.80 22.56 -8.03
C LEU A 265 5.26 23.99 -8.35
N ARG A 266 5.86 24.19 -9.53
CA ARG A 266 6.31 25.50 -10.02
C ARG A 266 5.16 26.51 -10.21
N LEU A 267 3.92 26.04 -10.34
CA LEU A 267 2.76 26.86 -10.71
C LEU A 267 1.73 27.02 -9.58
N ALA A 268 1.91 26.37 -8.43
CA ALA A 268 0.95 26.41 -7.32
C ALA A 268 1.36 27.47 -6.26
N PRO A 269 0.43 28.32 -5.78
CA PRO A 269 0.70 29.20 -4.65
C PRO A 269 0.88 28.37 -3.37
N THR A 270 1.95 28.65 -2.62
CA THR A 270 2.31 27.92 -1.40
C THR A 270 1.26 28.10 -0.30
N ALA A 271 0.51 27.04 0.04
CA ALA A 271 -0.35 27.00 1.22
C ALA A 271 0.44 26.52 2.45
N ALA A 272 0.22 27.18 3.58
CA ALA A 272 1.01 27.05 4.80
C ALA A 272 0.68 25.77 5.60
N GLY A 273 1.70 24.98 5.91
CA GLY A 273 1.60 23.87 6.87
C GLY A 273 2.82 22.96 6.83
N VAL A 274 3.80 23.21 7.72
CA VAL A 274 5.06 22.48 7.97
C VAL A 274 5.70 21.81 6.73
N PRO A 275 6.69 22.44 6.10
CA PRO A 275 7.24 21.97 4.84
C PRO A 275 8.19 20.78 5.01
N VAL A 276 8.05 19.77 4.15
CA VAL A 276 9.23 19.16 3.53
C VAL A 276 9.80 20.23 2.60
N ALA A 277 10.73 21.05 3.11
CA ALA A 277 11.40 22.18 2.42
C ALA A 277 10.69 22.69 1.15
N ALA A 278 9.57 23.41 1.31
CA ALA A 278 8.87 24.08 0.22
C ALA A 278 9.73 25.29 -0.19
N PHE A 279 10.38 25.18 -1.34
CA PHE A 279 11.21 26.25 -1.91
C PHE A 279 10.30 27.37 -2.44
N GLY A 280 10.65 28.62 -2.13
CA GLY A 280 10.01 29.81 -2.71
C GLY A 280 10.32 29.96 -4.21
N PRO A 281 9.85 31.04 -4.87
CA PRO A 281 10.09 31.26 -6.30
C PRO A 281 11.58 31.55 -6.53
N GLY A 282 12.36 30.49 -6.76
CA GLY A 282 13.82 30.49 -6.81
C GLY A 282 14.39 30.57 -8.21
N THR A 283 15.54 31.22 -8.33
CA THR A 283 16.35 31.37 -9.55
C THR A 283 16.74 30.01 -10.16
N GLY A 284 16.99 29.94 -11.47
CA GLY A 284 17.24 28.69 -12.22
C GLY A 284 18.37 27.76 -11.72
N SER A 285 19.21 28.19 -10.78
CA SER A 285 20.18 27.34 -10.07
C SER A 285 19.56 26.42 -9.01
N GLU A 286 18.50 26.87 -8.33
CA GLU A 286 17.79 26.09 -7.31
C GLU A 286 16.88 25.03 -7.96
N GLU A 287 16.32 25.34 -9.13
CA GLU A 287 15.54 24.44 -9.98
C GLU A 287 16.38 23.21 -10.41
N GLN A 288 17.61 23.45 -10.87
CA GLN A 288 18.54 22.38 -11.22
C GLN A 288 18.91 21.53 -10.00
N GLY A 289 19.10 22.16 -8.83
CA GLY A 289 19.37 21.46 -7.58
C GLY A 289 18.21 20.55 -7.15
N PHE A 290 16.96 21.01 -7.26
CA PHE A 290 15.78 20.20 -6.93
C PHE A 290 15.59 19.01 -7.87
N MET A 291 15.68 19.23 -9.18
CA MET A 291 15.59 18.15 -10.17
C MET A 291 16.74 17.14 -10.03
N GLN A 292 17.96 17.61 -9.71
CA GLN A 292 19.08 16.72 -9.37
C GLN A 292 18.83 15.91 -8.09
N ARG A 293 18.23 16.51 -7.05
CA ARG A 293 17.89 15.79 -5.82
C ARG A 293 16.82 14.72 -6.07
N ILE A 294 15.77 15.03 -6.84
CA ILE A 294 14.73 14.06 -7.21
C ILE A 294 15.32 12.95 -8.08
N SER A 295 16.04 13.28 -9.14
CA SER A 295 16.69 12.27 -10.01
C SER A 295 17.71 11.42 -9.24
N GLY A 296 18.46 12.03 -8.33
CA GLY A 296 19.38 11.33 -7.43
C GLY A 296 18.63 10.44 -6.44
N GLY A 297 17.51 10.91 -5.89
CA GLY A 297 16.68 10.15 -4.96
C GLY A 297 15.99 8.95 -5.62
N PHE A 298 15.45 9.15 -6.81
CA PHE A 298 14.89 8.08 -7.64
C PHE A 298 15.92 6.98 -7.91
N ARG A 299 17.14 7.37 -8.34
CA ARG A 299 18.24 6.41 -8.55
C ARG A 299 18.67 5.69 -7.28
N ARG A 300 18.70 6.38 -6.12
CA ARG A 300 19.00 5.72 -4.83
C ARG A 300 17.93 4.70 -4.44
N LEU A 301 16.67 4.99 -4.72
CA LEU A 301 15.55 4.13 -4.33
C LEU A 301 15.40 2.90 -5.23
N PHE A 302 15.60 3.07 -6.53
CA PHE A 302 15.21 2.05 -7.50
C PHE A 302 16.38 1.47 -8.29
N GLY A 303 17.54 2.14 -8.29
CA GLY A 303 18.68 1.77 -9.12
C GLY A 303 18.39 1.97 -10.61
N ALA A 304 19.34 2.55 -11.33
CA ALA A 304 19.40 2.47 -12.79
C ALA A 304 20.53 1.51 -13.15
#